data_AF-A0A2A4RST6-F1
#
_entry.id   AF-A0A2A4RST6-F1
#
_cell.length_a   1.000
_cell.length_b   1.000
_cell.length_c   1.000
_cell.angle_alpha   90.00
_cell.angle_beta   90.00
_cell.angle_gamma   90.00
#
_symmetry.space_group_name_H-M   'P 1'
#
loop_
_entity.id
_entity.type
_entity.pdbx_description
1 polymer ?
#
loop_
_entity_poly.entity_id
_entity_poly.type
_entity_poly.pdbx_seq_one_letter_code
_entity_poly.pdbx_strand_id
1 'polypeptide(L)'
;MNFPLYIAKRYLFSKSSNSTINIVTFIATLGVIIGTMALFIVLSGFSGLKTFSISFLKTSDPDFKISAVKGKSFLFTDAFKSKIDSTDGIAYYTKVVEERVFLEHKNKTHLGAIKGVEENYLKVNNVDTAIVVGFWINFEFDNQVVIGNKISDRLSMGINDYLEPLKIYVPKPGSGYVKSTQSDISSIYTQSVGIFALTEEMDDKYVFATISKAQELLGYKENQISAIEVKVSNLNNRKEIIENLQNKLGADFKIQTREQLNATFYKMLNTENLASYLIFTLILIIALFNVIGALIMMIFDKKNNLKTLYNLGTTVKEIRKIFVLQGFLLSFFGLIVGLVLAIALVFIQTKFGLFMITPSLAFPVEFQFENVAIVFFTILILGFIASKIASSRITKEILE
;
A
#
# COMPACT_ATOMS: atom_id res chain seq x y z
N MET A 1 5.35 -12.71 46.89
CA MET A 1 4.28 -11.80 46.41
C MET A 1 4.91 -10.44 46.13
N ASN A 2 4.82 -9.89 44.91
CA ASN A 2 5.48 -8.61 44.60
C ASN A 2 4.73 -7.45 45.29
N PHE A 3 5.22 -6.99 46.44
CA PHE A 3 4.64 -5.92 47.25
C PHE A 3 4.26 -4.67 46.42
N PRO A 4 5.13 -4.14 45.53
CA PRO A 4 4.79 -2.97 44.73
C PRO A 4 3.61 -3.19 43.77
N LEU A 5 3.47 -4.39 43.21
CA LEU A 5 2.39 -4.74 42.28
C LEU A 5 1.05 -4.86 43.02
N TYR A 6 1.07 -5.44 44.22
CA TYR A 6 -0.13 -5.57 45.06
C TYR A 6 -0.73 -4.20 45.39
N ILE A 7 0.12 -3.25 45.81
CA ILE A 7 -0.32 -1.88 46.11
C ILE A 7 -0.76 -1.15 44.83
N ALA A 8 -0.02 -1.28 43.72
CA ALA A 8 -0.36 -0.64 42.45
C ALA A 8 -1.76 -1.06 41.94
N LYS A 9 -2.07 -2.37 41.98
CA LYS A 9 -3.39 -2.88 41.60
C LYS A 9 -4.49 -2.32 42.50
N ARG A 10 -4.24 -2.23 43.81
CA ARG A 10 -5.19 -1.64 44.76
C ARG A 10 -5.45 -0.17 44.46
N TYR A 11 -4.40 0.61 44.18
CA TYR A 11 -4.54 2.04 43.88
C TYR A 11 -5.18 2.32 42.52
N LEU A 12 -5.08 1.41 41.55
CA LEU A 12 -5.79 1.52 40.27
C LEU A 12 -7.32 1.50 40.44
N PHE A 13 -7.86 0.63 41.31
CA PHE A 13 -9.30 0.46 41.51
C PHE A 13 -9.86 1.25 42.70
N SER A 14 -9.01 1.70 43.63
CA SER A 14 -9.43 2.48 44.77
C SER A 14 -9.77 3.91 44.36
N LYS A 15 -11.05 4.30 44.48
CA LYS A 15 -11.46 5.69 44.30
C LYS A 15 -10.75 6.60 45.32
N SER A 16 -10.30 7.77 44.89
CA SER A 16 -9.92 8.85 45.81
C SER A 16 -11.18 9.40 46.49
N SER A 17 -11.04 9.86 47.73
CA SER A 17 -12.08 10.62 48.42
C SER A 17 -12.35 11.96 47.73
N ASN A 18 -11.38 12.47 46.96
CA ASN A 18 -11.51 13.68 46.18
C ASN A 18 -12.06 13.38 44.77
N SER A 19 -13.30 13.81 44.52
CA SER A 19 -13.98 13.61 43.23
C SER A 19 -13.20 14.16 42.04
N THR A 20 -12.51 15.29 42.21
CA THR A 20 -11.71 15.93 41.15
C THR A 20 -10.61 15.00 40.62
N ILE A 21 -9.97 14.23 41.49
CA ILE A 21 -8.87 13.33 41.13
C ILE A 21 -9.39 12.12 40.35
N ASN A 22 -10.57 11.62 40.74
CA ASN A 22 -11.24 10.54 40.01
C ASN A 22 -11.62 10.99 38.59
N ILE A 23 -12.09 12.24 38.42
CA ILE A 23 -12.44 12.81 37.12
C ILE A 23 -11.19 12.94 36.23
N VAL A 24 -10.10 13.52 36.75
CA VAL A 24 -8.85 13.67 35.98
C VAL A 24 -8.28 12.31 35.56
N THR A 25 -8.32 11.31 36.45
CA THR A 25 -7.87 9.95 36.14
C THR A 25 -8.76 9.28 35.09
N PHE A 26 -10.07 9.49 35.14
CA PHE A 26 -11.01 9.01 34.13
C PHE A 26 -10.72 9.63 32.76
N ILE A 27 -10.56 10.96 32.70
CA ILE A 27 -10.22 11.69 31.46
C ILE A 27 -8.88 11.21 30.89
N ALA A 28 -7.87 11.01 31.73
CA ALA A 28 -6.58 10.49 31.29
C ALA A 28 -6.69 9.07 30.71
N THR A 29 -7.46 8.20 31.36
CA THR A 29 -7.72 6.84 30.87
C THR A 29 -8.46 6.85 29.54
N LEU A 30 -9.49 7.69 29.43
CA LEU A 30 -10.26 7.87 28.20
C LEU A 30 -9.39 8.40 27.06
N GLY A 31 -8.47 9.31 27.35
CA GLY A 31 -7.48 9.80 26.39
C GLY A 31 -6.60 8.68 25.83
N VAL A 32 -6.14 7.75 26.67
CA VAL A 32 -5.37 6.59 26.21
C VAL A 32 -6.25 5.64 25.37
N ILE A 33 -7.49 5.39 25.77
CA ILE A 33 -8.44 4.55 25.02
C ILE A 33 -8.66 5.12 23.61
N ILE A 34 -9.00 6.41 23.52
CA ILE A 34 -9.27 7.09 22.25
C ILE A 34 -8.00 7.15 21.39
N GLY A 35 -6.84 7.48 21.98
CA GLY A 35 -5.57 7.51 21.25
C GLY A 35 -5.19 6.14 20.69
N THR A 36 -5.38 5.08 21.47
CA THR A 36 -5.18 3.69 21.05
C THR A 36 -6.10 3.33 19.89
N MET A 37 -7.39 3.65 20.04
CA MET A 37 -8.41 3.33 19.06
C MET A 37 -8.15 4.06 17.73
N ALA A 38 -7.82 5.36 17.79
CA ALA A 38 -7.51 6.16 16.63
C ALA A 38 -6.27 5.62 15.88
N LEU A 39 -5.18 5.34 16.60
CA LEU A 39 -3.96 4.79 15.99
C LEU A 39 -4.24 3.46 15.28
N PHE A 40 -4.98 2.54 15.92
CA PHE A 40 -5.30 1.25 15.31
C PHE A 40 -6.22 1.36 14.09
N ILE A 41 -7.27 2.17 14.18
CA ILE A 41 -8.23 2.37 13.08
C ILE A 41 -7.52 2.95 11.86
N VAL A 42 -6.65 3.94 12.05
CA VAL A 42 -5.93 4.59 10.95
C VAL A 42 -4.97 3.62 10.27
N LEU A 43 -4.18 2.87 11.04
CA LEU A 43 -3.31 1.83 10.48
C LEU A 43 -4.11 0.78 9.69
N SER A 44 -5.26 0.36 10.22
CA SER A 44 -6.14 -0.60 9.54
C SER A 44 -6.75 -0.03 8.25
N GLY A 45 -7.12 1.26 8.25
CA GLY A 45 -7.60 1.97 7.06
C GLY A 45 -6.52 2.09 5.99
N PHE A 46 -5.29 2.43 6.36
CA PHE A 46 -4.17 2.49 5.41
C PHE A 46 -3.78 1.12 4.87
N SER A 47 -3.79 0.08 5.70
CA SER A 47 -3.58 -1.30 5.23
C SER A 47 -4.66 -1.69 4.22
N GLY A 48 -5.93 -1.41 4.50
CA GLY A 48 -7.03 -1.68 3.57
C GLY A 48 -6.91 -0.91 2.25
N LEU A 49 -6.64 0.39 2.32
CA LEU A 49 -6.36 1.21 1.13
C LEU A 49 -5.17 0.69 0.33
N LYS A 50 -4.08 0.31 1.00
CA LYS A 50 -2.89 -0.25 0.34
C LYS A 50 -3.23 -1.54 -0.40
N THR A 51 -3.94 -2.47 0.23
CA THR A 51 -4.34 -3.74 -0.39
C THR A 51 -5.30 -3.51 -1.56
N PHE A 52 -6.28 -2.63 -1.37
CA PHE A 52 -7.20 -2.22 -2.43
C PHE A 52 -6.44 -1.64 -3.63
N SER A 53 -5.54 -0.69 -3.39
CA SER A 53 -4.79 -0.04 -4.47
C SER A 53 -3.79 -0.99 -5.16
N ILE A 54 -3.15 -1.91 -4.42
CA ILE A 54 -2.29 -2.95 -5.00
C ILE A 54 -3.10 -3.98 -5.82
N SER A 55 -4.38 -4.18 -5.50
CA SER A 55 -5.21 -5.14 -6.25
C SER A 55 -5.33 -4.75 -7.72
N PHE A 56 -5.41 -3.45 -8.04
CA PHE A 56 -5.39 -2.97 -9.43
C PHE A 56 -4.08 -3.33 -10.14
N LEU A 57 -2.93 -3.13 -9.49
CA LEU A 57 -1.64 -3.54 -10.06
C LEU A 57 -1.55 -5.04 -10.30
N LYS A 58 -2.21 -5.88 -9.50
CA LYS A 58 -2.27 -7.34 -9.73
C LYS A 58 -3.07 -7.69 -10.99
N THR A 59 -4.05 -6.88 -11.35
CA THR A 59 -4.86 -7.07 -12.56
C THR A 59 -4.08 -6.68 -13.81
N SER A 60 -3.24 -5.64 -13.74
CA SER A 60 -2.54 -5.10 -14.90
C SER A 60 -1.15 -5.65 -15.16
N ASP A 61 -0.41 -5.89 -14.08
CA ASP A 61 1.03 -6.11 -14.16
C ASP A 61 1.36 -7.56 -13.81
N PRO A 62 2.38 -8.15 -14.48
CA PRO A 62 2.77 -9.52 -14.24
C PRO A 62 3.45 -9.68 -12.88
N ASP A 63 3.65 -10.92 -12.45
CA ASP A 63 4.40 -11.19 -11.21
C ASP A 63 5.86 -10.73 -11.34
N PHE A 64 6.42 -10.88 -12.55
CA PHE A 64 7.63 -10.20 -12.99
C PHE A 64 7.67 -9.99 -14.50
N LYS A 65 8.47 -9.01 -14.93
CA LYS A 65 8.70 -8.63 -16.33
C LYS A 65 10.18 -8.76 -16.65
N ILE A 66 10.48 -9.35 -17.81
CA ILE A 66 11.83 -9.49 -18.36
C ILE A 66 11.97 -8.48 -19.49
N SER A 67 12.98 -7.62 -19.42
CA SER A 67 13.29 -6.63 -20.46
C SER A 67 14.79 -6.58 -20.73
N ALA A 68 15.19 -6.09 -21.89
CA ALA A 68 16.60 -5.85 -22.18
C ALA A 68 17.16 -4.74 -21.29
N VAL A 69 18.42 -4.87 -20.86
CA VAL A 69 19.16 -3.80 -20.15
C VAL A 69 19.55 -2.68 -21.11
N LYS A 70 19.92 -3.05 -22.35
CA LYS A 70 20.33 -2.12 -23.39
C LYS A 70 19.35 -2.17 -24.57
N GLY A 71 18.88 -1.00 -24.98
CA GLY A 71 17.89 -0.86 -26.06
C GLY A 71 16.45 -1.03 -25.56
N LYS A 72 15.49 -0.85 -26.47
CA LYS A 72 14.05 -0.94 -26.18
C LYS A 72 13.43 -2.30 -26.54
N SER A 73 14.16 -3.13 -27.28
CA SER A 73 13.70 -4.44 -27.74
C SER A 73 14.85 -5.42 -27.90
N PHE A 74 14.51 -6.69 -27.97
CA PHE A 74 15.41 -7.82 -28.19
C PHE A 74 14.75 -8.88 -29.06
N LEU A 75 15.56 -9.79 -29.61
CA LEU A 75 15.07 -10.91 -30.39
C LEU A 75 14.73 -12.10 -29.48
N PHE A 76 13.49 -12.56 -29.56
CA PHE A 76 13.01 -13.78 -28.93
C PHE A 76 13.44 -15.00 -29.75
N THR A 77 14.63 -15.53 -29.44
CA THR A 77 15.21 -16.69 -30.12
C THR A 77 14.79 -18.02 -29.48
N ASP A 78 14.92 -19.14 -30.19
CA ASP A 78 14.64 -20.47 -29.64
C ASP A 78 15.51 -20.81 -28.43
N ALA A 79 16.74 -20.29 -28.40
CA ALA A 79 17.63 -20.41 -27.25
C ALA A 79 17.08 -19.66 -26.03
N PHE A 80 16.51 -18.46 -26.23
CA PHE A 80 15.86 -17.71 -25.17
C PHE A 80 14.60 -18.43 -24.68
N LYS A 81 13.76 -18.91 -25.61
CA LYS A 81 12.57 -19.71 -25.31
C LYS A 81 12.90 -20.94 -24.46
N SER A 82 13.92 -21.71 -24.84
CA SER A 82 14.36 -22.91 -24.12
C SER A 82 14.81 -22.62 -22.68
N LYS A 83 15.37 -21.43 -22.41
CA LYS A 83 15.75 -21.01 -21.06
C LYS A 83 14.53 -20.72 -20.18
N ILE A 84 13.48 -20.11 -20.75
CA ILE A 84 12.21 -19.90 -20.05
C ILE A 84 11.51 -21.24 -19.81
N ASP A 85 11.35 -22.05 -20.85
CA ASP A 85 10.61 -23.31 -20.78
C ASP A 85 11.27 -24.32 -19.83
N SER A 86 12.60 -24.28 -19.68
CA SER A 86 13.34 -25.12 -18.72
C SER A 86 13.32 -24.61 -17.27
N THR A 87 12.61 -23.53 -16.97
CA THR A 87 12.57 -22.94 -15.63
C THR A 87 11.27 -23.34 -14.93
N ASP A 88 11.40 -24.24 -13.95
CA ASP A 88 10.29 -24.72 -13.16
C ASP A 88 9.60 -23.58 -12.39
N GLY A 89 8.29 -23.67 -12.26
CA GLY A 89 7.47 -22.72 -11.50
C GLY A 89 6.89 -21.56 -12.31
N ILE A 90 7.23 -21.42 -13.59
CA ILE A 90 6.53 -20.52 -14.52
C ILE A 90 5.19 -21.14 -14.92
N ALA A 91 4.08 -20.47 -14.64
CA ALA A 91 2.75 -20.94 -15.03
C ALA A 91 2.42 -20.54 -16.46
N TYR A 92 2.61 -19.26 -16.78
CA TYR A 92 2.36 -18.68 -18.10
C TYR A 92 3.34 -17.55 -18.36
N TYR A 93 3.68 -17.33 -19.63
CA TYR A 93 4.39 -16.14 -20.08
C TYR A 93 3.77 -15.64 -21.38
N THR A 94 3.86 -14.34 -21.62
CA THR A 94 3.37 -13.67 -22.84
C THR A 94 4.43 -12.71 -23.34
N LYS A 95 4.60 -12.62 -24.66
CA LYS A 95 5.43 -11.58 -25.28
C LYS A 95 4.66 -10.28 -25.35
N VAL A 96 5.37 -9.16 -25.22
CA VAL A 96 4.80 -7.82 -25.26
C VAL A 96 5.70 -6.88 -26.04
N VAL A 97 5.09 -6.03 -26.86
CA VAL A 97 5.72 -4.86 -27.47
C VAL A 97 5.13 -3.60 -26.86
N GLU A 98 5.97 -2.77 -26.28
CA GLU A 98 5.56 -1.54 -25.61
C GLU A 98 6.44 -0.38 -26.09
N GLU A 99 5.81 0.71 -26.52
CA GLU A 99 6.48 1.94 -26.93
C GLU A 99 5.58 3.15 -26.68
N ARG A 100 6.20 4.32 -26.43
CA ARG A 100 5.48 5.59 -26.28
C ARG A 100 5.03 6.09 -27.65
N VAL A 101 3.77 6.47 -27.77
CA VAL A 101 3.14 6.83 -29.03
C VAL A 101 2.32 8.10 -28.88
N PHE A 102 2.14 8.81 -29.99
CA PHE A 102 1.12 9.84 -30.07
C PHE A 102 -0.19 9.22 -30.56
N LEU A 103 -1.27 9.58 -29.90
CA LEU A 103 -2.63 9.16 -30.19
C LEU A 103 -3.38 10.38 -30.74
N GLU A 104 -4.06 10.22 -31.86
CA GLU A 104 -4.80 11.29 -32.52
C GLU A 104 -6.19 10.82 -32.95
N HIS A 105 -7.22 11.60 -32.61
CA HIS A 105 -8.60 11.40 -33.04
C HIS A 105 -9.29 12.75 -33.17
N LYS A 106 -9.94 13.04 -34.30
CA LYS A 106 -10.64 14.32 -34.58
C LYS A 106 -9.82 15.57 -34.22
N ASN A 107 -8.54 15.62 -34.63
CA ASN A 107 -7.56 16.68 -34.33
C ASN A 107 -7.21 16.87 -32.85
N LYS A 108 -7.66 15.99 -31.95
CA LYS A 108 -7.20 15.94 -30.56
C LYS A 108 -6.02 14.99 -30.48
N THR A 109 -4.97 15.40 -29.79
CA THR A 109 -3.76 14.59 -29.61
C THR A 109 -3.51 14.31 -28.13
N HIS A 110 -2.97 13.13 -27.86
CA HIS A 110 -2.56 12.71 -26.52
C HIS A 110 -1.30 11.85 -26.59
N LEU A 111 -0.42 11.98 -25.59
CA LEU A 111 0.77 11.15 -25.51
C LEU A 111 0.46 9.93 -24.63
N GLY A 112 0.53 8.73 -25.21
CA GLY A 112 0.29 7.47 -24.52
C GLY A 112 1.38 6.45 -24.81
N ALA A 113 1.03 5.18 -24.66
CA ALA A 113 1.83 4.03 -25.01
C ALA A 113 0.95 2.98 -25.68
N ILE A 114 1.44 2.43 -26.78
CA ILE A 114 0.86 1.22 -27.37
C ILE A 114 1.43 0.02 -26.63
N LYS A 115 0.56 -0.91 -26.22
CA LYS A 115 0.94 -2.20 -25.65
C LYS A 115 0.39 -3.31 -26.53
N GLY A 116 1.25 -3.80 -27.43
CA GLY A 116 1.00 -4.96 -28.27
C GLY A 116 1.10 -6.25 -27.46
N VAL A 117 0.04 -7.04 -27.43
CA VAL A 117 -0.09 -8.24 -26.60
C VAL A 117 -0.40 -9.49 -27.44
N GLU A 118 -0.11 -10.67 -26.89
CA GLU A 118 -0.52 -11.96 -27.47
C GLU A 118 -1.89 -12.41 -26.95
N GLU A 119 -2.48 -13.40 -27.62
CA GLU A 119 -3.77 -13.99 -27.21
C GLU A 119 -3.75 -14.56 -25.79
N ASN A 120 -2.61 -15.12 -25.37
CA ASN A 120 -2.45 -15.68 -24.04
C ASN A 120 -2.16 -14.63 -22.94
N TYR A 121 -2.14 -13.33 -23.27
CA TYR A 121 -1.88 -12.25 -22.32
C TYR A 121 -2.82 -12.29 -21.11
N LEU A 122 -4.10 -12.61 -21.33
CA LEU A 122 -5.12 -12.69 -20.28
C LEU A 122 -4.86 -13.82 -19.25
N LYS A 123 -4.03 -14.82 -19.59
CA LYS A 123 -3.61 -15.84 -18.61
C LYS A 123 -2.62 -15.28 -17.60
N VAL A 124 -1.84 -14.26 -18.01
CA VAL A 124 -0.84 -13.56 -17.19
C VAL A 124 -1.50 -12.41 -16.42
N ASN A 125 -2.16 -11.49 -17.13
CA ASN A 125 -2.77 -10.29 -16.57
C ASN A 125 -4.26 -10.23 -16.93
N ASN A 126 -5.13 -10.13 -15.93
CA ASN A 126 -6.59 -10.23 -16.11
C ASN A 126 -7.23 -8.87 -16.45
N VAL A 127 -6.65 -8.13 -17.40
CA VAL A 127 -7.10 -6.76 -17.76
C VAL A 127 -8.51 -6.72 -18.35
N ASP A 128 -8.98 -7.84 -18.90
CA ASP A 128 -10.35 -8.02 -19.40
C ASP A 128 -11.41 -7.78 -18.32
N THR A 129 -11.08 -8.06 -17.05
CA THR A 129 -11.99 -7.79 -15.92
C THR A 129 -12.26 -6.31 -15.65
N ALA A 130 -11.46 -5.42 -16.24
CA ALA A 130 -11.57 -3.97 -16.08
C ALA A 130 -12.18 -3.25 -17.28
N ILE A 131 -12.70 -4.00 -18.26
CA ILE A 131 -13.43 -3.43 -19.40
C ILE A 131 -14.77 -2.92 -18.91
N VAL A 132 -15.02 -1.62 -19.09
CA VAL A 132 -16.26 -0.95 -18.68
C VAL A 132 -17.25 -0.90 -19.84
N VAL A 133 -16.75 -0.77 -21.07
CA VAL A 133 -17.56 -0.66 -22.29
C VAL A 133 -16.92 -1.47 -23.40
N GLY A 134 -17.72 -2.23 -24.17
CA GLY A 134 -17.26 -3.00 -25.31
C GLY A 134 -16.62 -4.34 -24.92
N PHE A 135 -15.63 -4.79 -25.71
CA PHE A 135 -15.00 -6.10 -25.56
C PHE A 135 -13.48 -6.02 -25.56
N TRP A 136 -12.82 -7.10 -25.15
CA TRP A 136 -11.37 -7.24 -25.34
C TRP A 136 -11.05 -7.42 -26.82
N ILE A 137 -9.78 -7.25 -27.17
CA ILE A 137 -9.27 -7.36 -28.54
C ILE A 137 -9.57 -8.76 -29.09
N ASN A 138 -10.18 -8.83 -30.28
CA ASN A 138 -10.25 -10.06 -31.05
C ASN A 138 -9.00 -10.19 -31.93
N PHE A 139 -8.23 -11.25 -31.71
CA PHE A 139 -6.96 -11.52 -32.39
C PHE A 139 -7.11 -11.96 -33.86
N GLU A 140 -8.33 -12.22 -34.33
CA GLU A 140 -8.64 -12.40 -35.76
C GLU A 140 -8.53 -11.08 -36.55
N PHE A 141 -8.65 -9.94 -35.87
CA PHE A 141 -8.64 -8.61 -36.49
C PHE A 141 -7.49 -7.75 -35.95
N ASP A 142 -6.52 -7.45 -36.81
CA ASP A 142 -5.28 -6.76 -36.41
C ASP A 142 -5.46 -5.23 -36.19
N ASN A 143 -6.60 -4.66 -36.60
CA ASN A 143 -6.87 -3.22 -36.49
C ASN A 143 -7.68 -2.85 -35.24
N GLN A 144 -7.97 -3.79 -34.34
CA GLN A 144 -8.74 -3.52 -33.12
C GLN A 144 -7.83 -3.10 -31.98
N VAL A 145 -8.29 -2.13 -31.19
CA VAL A 145 -7.61 -1.67 -29.98
C VAL A 145 -8.59 -1.51 -28.81
N VAL A 146 -8.04 -1.61 -27.61
CA VAL A 146 -8.75 -1.34 -26.36
C VAL A 146 -8.03 -0.19 -25.65
N ILE A 147 -8.76 0.88 -25.36
CA ILE A 147 -8.19 2.14 -24.85
C ILE A 147 -8.53 2.36 -23.38
N GLY A 148 -7.70 3.11 -22.68
CA GLY A 148 -8.02 3.56 -21.32
C GLY A 148 -9.11 4.62 -21.30
N ASN A 149 -9.91 4.65 -20.22
CA ASN A 149 -11.03 5.57 -20.07
C ASN A 149 -10.61 7.05 -20.17
N LYS A 150 -9.48 7.43 -19.58
CA LYS A 150 -8.96 8.81 -19.67
C LYS A 150 -8.51 9.19 -21.08
N ILE A 151 -7.90 8.25 -21.82
CA ILE A 151 -7.59 8.44 -23.24
C ILE A 151 -8.88 8.68 -24.04
N SER A 152 -9.92 7.86 -23.78
CA SER A 152 -11.25 8.01 -24.37
C SER A 152 -11.81 9.41 -24.13
N ASP A 153 -11.78 9.89 -22.88
CA ASP A 153 -12.30 11.20 -22.47
C ASP A 153 -11.54 12.35 -23.16
N ARG A 154 -10.20 12.32 -23.12
CA ARG A 154 -9.34 13.37 -23.69
C ARG A 154 -9.50 13.49 -25.20
N LEU A 155 -9.57 12.36 -25.88
CA LEU A 155 -9.76 12.31 -27.33
C LEU A 155 -11.24 12.45 -27.71
N SER A 156 -12.17 12.39 -26.75
CA SER A 156 -13.62 12.33 -26.98
C SER A 156 -14.00 11.24 -27.98
N MET A 157 -13.34 10.10 -27.84
CA MET A 157 -13.50 8.94 -28.69
C MET A 157 -14.45 7.95 -28.02
N GLY A 158 -15.35 7.36 -28.80
CA GLY A 158 -16.20 6.24 -28.36
C GLY A 158 -15.66 4.90 -28.86
N ILE A 159 -16.40 3.82 -28.59
CA ILE A 159 -16.18 2.54 -29.27
C ILE A 159 -16.84 2.56 -30.66
N ASN A 160 -16.25 1.82 -31.60
CA ASN A 160 -16.79 1.60 -32.95
C ASN A 160 -17.04 2.88 -33.77
N ASP A 161 -16.22 3.92 -33.59
CA ASP A 161 -16.23 5.10 -34.47
C ASP A 161 -15.46 4.82 -35.76
N TYR A 162 -16.15 4.23 -36.74
CA TYR A 162 -15.53 3.82 -38.00
C TYR A 162 -15.17 4.98 -38.94
N LEU A 163 -15.79 6.15 -38.76
CA LEU A 163 -15.58 7.32 -39.64
C LEU A 163 -14.28 8.03 -39.31
N GLU A 164 -13.91 8.05 -38.03
CA GLU A 164 -12.75 8.75 -37.52
C GLU A 164 -11.87 7.77 -36.71
N PRO A 165 -11.06 6.93 -37.38
CA PRO A 165 -10.25 5.93 -36.68
C PRO A 165 -9.22 6.57 -35.76
N LEU A 166 -8.81 5.83 -34.72
CA LEU A 166 -7.69 6.23 -33.89
C LEU A 166 -6.39 6.10 -34.69
N LYS A 167 -5.73 7.23 -34.91
CA LYS A 167 -4.41 7.27 -35.51
C LYS A 167 -3.35 7.19 -34.42
N ILE A 168 -2.51 6.17 -34.50
CA ILE A 168 -1.38 5.97 -33.59
C ILE A 168 -0.10 6.16 -34.38
N TYR A 169 0.80 7.03 -33.91
CA TYR A 169 2.03 7.31 -34.64
C TYR A 169 3.27 7.48 -33.75
N VAL A 170 4.41 7.12 -34.32
CA VAL A 170 5.74 7.18 -33.70
C VAL A 170 6.79 7.73 -34.66
N PRO A 171 7.83 8.43 -34.17
CA PRO A 171 9.02 8.70 -34.97
C PRO A 171 9.71 7.38 -35.35
N LYS A 172 10.13 7.24 -36.61
CA LYS A 172 10.87 6.07 -37.09
C LYS A 172 12.26 6.01 -36.44
N PRO A 173 12.82 4.80 -36.24
CA PRO A 173 14.19 4.65 -35.74
C PRO A 173 15.20 5.30 -36.69
N GLY A 174 16.06 6.19 -36.17
CA GLY A 174 17.08 6.86 -36.97
C GLY A 174 17.91 7.86 -36.16
N SER A 175 19.04 8.31 -36.72
CA SER A 175 19.88 9.37 -36.15
C SER A 175 19.61 10.70 -36.85
N GLY A 176 19.15 11.70 -36.10
CA GLY A 176 18.91 13.06 -36.60
C GLY A 176 17.58 13.64 -36.14
N TYR A 177 17.36 14.93 -36.42
CA TYR A 177 16.06 15.58 -36.22
C TYR A 177 15.06 15.08 -37.26
N VAL A 178 13.79 14.96 -36.88
CA VAL A 178 12.68 14.73 -37.82
C VAL A 178 12.66 15.89 -38.83
N LYS A 179 12.98 15.60 -40.09
CA LYS A 179 13.05 16.60 -41.17
C LYS A 179 11.73 16.68 -41.95
N SER A 180 10.95 15.60 -41.96
CA SER A 180 9.63 15.58 -42.60
C SER A 180 8.66 14.66 -41.84
N THR A 181 7.46 15.18 -41.56
CA THR A 181 6.38 14.44 -40.89
C THR A 181 5.83 13.28 -41.74
N GLN A 182 6.07 13.26 -43.06
CA GLN A 182 5.60 12.19 -43.95
C GLN A 182 6.59 11.02 -44.07
N SER A 183 7.91 11.28 -44.05
CA SER A 183 8.91 10.21 -44.22
C SER A 183 9.37 9.61 -42.89
N ASP A 184 9.40 10.41 -41.83
CA ASP A 184 10.08 10.08 -40.58
C ASP A 184 9.13 9.61 -39.48
N ILE A 185 7.83 9.51 -39.79
CA ILE A 185 6.79 9.03 -38.88
C ILE A 185 6.21 7.73 -39.43
N SER A 186 6.08 6.74 -38.56
CA SER A 186 5.28 5.54 -38.80
C SER A 186 3.91 5.74 -38.16
N SER A 187 2.85 5.40 -38.86
CA SER A 187 1.48 5.57 -38.35
C SER A 187 0.59 4.40 -38.76
N ILE A 188 -0.27 3.99 -37.84
CA ILE A 188 -1.33 3.02 -38.07
C ILE A 188 -2.68 3.63 -37.74
N TYR A 189 -3.73 3.11 -38.37
CA TYR A 189 -5.12 3.46 -38.07
C TYR A 189 -5.80 2.25 -37.44
N THR A 190 -6.45 2.48 -36.31
CA THR A 190 -7.03 1.43 -35.48
C THR A 190 -8.43 1.81 -35.02
N GLN A 191 -9.22 0.81 -34.65
CA GLN A 191 -10.58 0.97 -34.17
C GLN A 191 -10.71 0.53 -32.72
N SER A 192 -11.25 1.43 -31.89
CA SER A 192 -11.54 1.14 -30.50
C SER A 192 -12.75 0.22 -30.39
N VAL A 193 -12.56 -0.98 -29.86
CA VAL A 193 -13.63 -1.97 -29.61
C VAL A 193 -13.99 -2.08 -28.14
N GLY A 194 -13.19 -1.49 -27.26
CA GLY A 194 -13.41 -1.52 -25.83
C GLY A 194 -12.69 -0.40 -25.09
N ILE A 195 -13.24 -0.04 -23.93
CA ILE A 195 -12.69 0.93 -22.99
C ILE A 195 -12.51 0.24 -21.65
N PHE A 196 -11.30 0.29 -21.11
CA PHE A 196 -11.00 -0.20 -19.76
C PHE A 196 -10.84 0.96 -18.78
N ALA A 197 -11.14 0.70 -17.50
CA ALA A 197 -10.89 1.63 -16.40
C ALA A 197 -10.31 0.87 -15.20
N LEU A 198 -9.09 1.23 -14.80
CA LEU A 198 -8.32 0.45 -13.82
C LEU A 198 -7.61 1.34 -12.80
N THR A 199 -6.68 2.17 -13.25
CA THR A 199 -6.08 3.26 -12.45
C THR A 199 -5.91 4.49 -13.34
N GLU A 200 -5.90 5.68 -12.74
CA GLU A 200 -5.73 6.91 -13.52
C GLU A 200 -4.45 6.91 -14.37
N GLU A 201 -3.34 6.38 -13.84
CA GLU A 201 -2.07 6.28 -14.58
C GLU A 201 -2.18 5.33 -15.78
N MET A 202 -2.88 4.21 -15.63
CA MET A 202 -3.06 3.25 -16.72
C MET A 202 -4.05 3.73 -17.77
N ASP A 203 -5.17 4.29 -17.32
CA ASP A 203 -6.25 4.78 -18.17
C ASP A 203 -5.78 5.94 -19.05
N ASP A 204 -4.79 6.70 -18.59
CA ASP A 204 -4.18 7.82 -19.33
C ASP A 204 -2.99 7.38 -20.19
N LYS A 205 -2.46 6.17 -19.97
CA LYS A 205 -1.22 5.70 -20.62
C LYS A 205 -1.47 4.68 -21.72
N TYR A 206 -2.24 3.63 -21.50
CA TYR A 206 -2.20 2.45 -22.37
C TYR A 206 -3.32 2.39 -23.42
N VAL A 207 -2.91 2.05 -24.65
CA VAL A 207 -3.76 1.50 -25.71
C VAL A 207 -3.28 0.08 -26.00
N PHE A 208 -4.12 -0.91 -25.76
CA PHE A 208 -3.82 -2.30 -26.06
C PHE A 208 -4.14 -2.61 -27.52
N ALA A 209 -3.22 -3.30 -28.18
CA ALA A 209 -3.33 -3.76 -29.57
C ALA A 209 -2.84 -5.21 -29.67
N THR A 210 -3.03 -5.86 -30.81
CA THR A 210 -2.32 -7.10 -31.12
C THR A 210 -0.80 -6.84 -31.18
N ILE A 211 -0.01 -7.85 -30.82
CA ILE A 211 1.46 -7.73 -30.88
C ILE A 211 1.94 -7.44 -32.31
N SER A 212 1.33 -8.08 -33.31
CA SER A 212 1.64 -7.90 -34.73
C SER A 212 1.46 -6.45 -35.16
N LYS A 213 0.37 -5.81 -34.74
CA LYS A 213 0.11 -4.41 -35.07
C LYS A 213 1.08 -3.43 -34.44
N ALA A 214 1.47 -3.69 -33.19
CA ALA A 214 2.52 -2.91 -32.55
C ALA A 214 3.88 -3.11 -33.24
N GLN A 215 4.21 -4.34 -33.68
CA GLN A 215 5.43 -4.61 -34.42
C GLN A 215 5.45 -3.91 -35.79
N GLU A 216 4.32 -3.89 -36.50
CA GLU A 216 4.13 -3.14 -37.75
C GLU A 216 4.43 -1.66 -37.54
N LEU A 217 3.80 -1.03 -36.52
CA LEU A 217 4.00 0.38 -36.20
C LEU A 217 5.47 0.71 -35.92
N LEU A 218 6.19 -0.16 -35.21
CA LEU A 218 7.58 0.07 -34.82
C LEU A 218 8.61 -0.39 -35.86
N GLY A 219 8.18 -1.06 -36.94
CA GLY A 219 9.08 -1.70 -37.91
C GLY A 219 9.91 -2.82 -37.29
N TYR A 220 9.37 -3.53 -36.30
CA TYR A 220 10.01 -4.65 -35.64
C TYR A 220 9.87 -5.93 -36.46
N LYS A 221 10.85 -6.83 -36.33
CA LYS A 221 10.71 -8.21 -36.84
C LYS A 221 9.68 -8.97 -36.02
N GLU A 222 9.10 -10.02 -36.58
CA GLU A 222 8.09 -10.87 -35.90
C GLU A 222 8.59 -11.44 -34.56
N ASN A 223 9.87 -11.79 -34.47
CA ASN A 223 10.49 -12.26 -33.23
C ASN A 223 11.11 -11.14 -32.37
N GLN A 224 10.93 -9.87 -32.73
CA GLN A 224 11.48 -8.75 -31.98
C GLN A 224 10.42 -8.17 -31.03
N ILE A 225 10.73 -8.15 -29.74
CA ILE A 225 9.79 -7.80 -28.67
C ILE A 225 10.43 -6.84 -27.67
N SER A 226 9.61 -6.09 -26.93
CA SER A 226 10.11 -5.15 -25.90
C SER A 226 10.32 -5.85 -24.57
N ALA A 227 9.42 -6.77 -24.21
CA ALA A 227 9.44 -7.45 -22.92
C ALA A 227 8.70 -8.79 -22.95
N ILE A 228 8.91 -9.58 -21.91
CA ILE A 228 8.12 -10.76 -21.59
C ILE A 228 7.52 -10.58 -20.21
N GLU A 229 6.24 -10.85 -20.10
CA GLU A 229 5.49 -10.76 -18.86
C GLU A 229 5.17 -12.18 -18.39
N VAL A 230 5.42 -12.45 -17.11
CA VAL A 230 5.40 -13.81 -16.56
C VAL A 230 4.51 -13.90 -15.33
N LYS A 231 3.73 -14.97 -15.26
CA LYS A 231 2.95 -15.40 -14.10
C LYS A 231 3.55 -16.66 -13.51
N VAL A 232 3.79 -16.65 -12.20
CA VAL A 232 4.35 -17.81 -11.50
C VAL A 232 3.24 -18.70 -10.95
N SER A 233 3.54 -19.99 -10.82
CA SER A 233 2.63 -20.97 -10.20
C SER A 233 2.47 -20.72 -8.70
N ASN A 234 3.54 -20.27 -8.04
CA ASN A 234 3.54 -19.94 -6.61
C ASN A 234 4.38 -18.69 -6.34
N LEU A 235 3.75 -17.66 -5.77
CA LEU A 235 4.40 -16.38 -5.45
C LEU A 235 5.52 -16.52 -4.39
N ASN A 236 5.46 -17.53 -3.51
CA ASN A 236 6.48 -17.74 -2.48
C ASN A 236 7.83 -18.14 -3.08
N ASN A 237 7.82 -18.87 -4.19
CA ASN A 237 9.04 -19.32 -4.87
C ASN A 237 9.52 -18.29 -5.91
N ARG A 238 8.82 -17.17 -6.09
CA ARG A 238 9.13 -16.15 -7.12
C ARG A 238 10.58 -15.68 -7.05
N LYS A 239 11.13 -15.49 -5.85
CA LYS A 239 12.51 -15.02 -5.69
C LYS A 239 13.51 -16.03 -6.24
N GLU A 240 13.35 -17.31 -5.91
CA GLU A 240 14.20 -18.39 -6.39
C GLU A 240 14.08 -18.57 -7.91
N ILE A 241 12.86 -18.48 -8.45
CA ILE A 241 12.61 -18.52 -9.90
C ILE A 241 13.33 -17.38 -10.61
N ILE A 242 13.25 -16.15 -10.09
CA ILE A 242 13.92 -14.98 -10.66
C ILE A 242 15.44 -15.15 -10.61
N GLU A 243 16.01 -15.63 -9.50
CA GLU A 243 17.45 -15.84 -9.38
C GLU A 243 17.96 -16.91 -10.36
N ASN A 244 17.26 -18.04 -10.47
CA ASN A 244 17.58 -19.09 -11.45
C ASN A 244 17.49 -18.56 -12.88
N LEU A 245 16.41 -17.85 -13.21
CA LEU A 245 16.19 -17.30 -14.54
C LEU A 245 17.22 -16.21 -14.89
N GLN A 246 17.60 -15.36 -13.93
CA GLN A 246 18.63 -14.34 -14.12
C GLN A 246 20.00 -14.98 -14.40
N ASN A 247 20.34 -16.07 -13.72
CA ASN A 247 21.58 -16.82 -13.97
C ASN A 247 21.59 -17.44 -15.37
N LYS A 248 20.45 -17.95 -15.85
CA LYS A 248 20.32 -18.51 -17.21
C LYS A 248 20.35 -17.44 -18.31
N LEU A 249 19.69 -16.31 -18.08
CA LEU A 249 19.56 -15.23 -19.07
C LEU A 249 20.82 -14.34 -19.16
N GLY A 250 21.59 -14.23 -18.08
CA GLY A 250 22.80 -13.42 -18.03
C GLY A 250 22.52 -11.94 -17.72
N ALA A 251 23.54 -11.09 -17.84
CA ALA A 251 23.48 -9.67 -17.47
C ALA A 251 22.81 -8.77 -18.52
N ASP A 252 22.50 -9.28 -19.71
CA ASP A 252 21.87 -8.51 -20.79
C ASP A 252 20.38 -8.25 -20.54
N PHE A 253 19.77 -8.99 -19.61
CA PHE A 253 18.36 -8.90 -19.27
C PHE A 253 18.18 -8.45 -17.82
N LYS A 254 17.14 -7.65 -17.62
CA LYS A 254 16.67 -7.22 -16.30
C LYS A 254 15.35 -7.90 -16.02
N ILE A 255 15.28 -8.56 -14.87
CA ILE A 255 14.03 -9.13 -14.37
C ILE A 255 13.52 -8.21 -13.24
N GLN A 256 12.34 -7.64 -13.43
CA GLN A 256 11.71 -6.76 -12.45
C GLN A 256 10.39 -7.34 -11.96
N THR A 257 10.26 -7.46 -10.64
CA THR A 257 8.98 -7.79 -9.99
C THR A 257 7.96 -6.66 -10.15
N ARG A 258 6.67 -6.95 -9.96
CA ARG A 258 5.60 -5.95 -9.91
C ARG A 258 5.91 -4.78 -8.97
N GLU A 259 6.48 -5.06 -7.80
CA GLU A 259 6.88 -4.09 -6.79
C GLU A 259 8.03 -3.20 -7.28
N GLN A 260 8.96 -3.76 -8.06
CA GLN A 260 10.06 -3.00 -8.65
C GLN A 260 9.62 -2.18 -9.87
N LEU A 261 8.64 -2.65 -10.65
CA LEU A 261 8.04 -1.87 -11.74
C LEU A 261 7.33 -0.63 -11.18
N ASN A 262 6.64 -0.78 -10.04
CA ASN A 262 5.86 0.27 -9.40
C ASN A 262 6.56 0.84 -8.15
N ALA A 263 7.89 0.88 -8.13
CA ALA A 263 8.65 1.24 -6.93
C ALA A 263 8.26 2.60 -6.34
N THR A 264 7.97 3.60 -7.18
CA THR A 264 7.52 4.93 -6.74
C THR A 264 6.18 4.86 -6.01
N PHE A 265 5.22 4.11 -6.56
CA PHE A 265 3.91 3.90 -5.97
C PHE A 265 3.99 3.18 -4.62
N TYR A 266 4.75 2.09 -4.54
CA TYR A 266 4.97 1.36 -3.28
C TYR A 266 5.69 2.22 -2.23
N LYS A 267 6.68 3.03 -2.65
CA LYS A 267 7.37 3.98 -1.75
C LYS A 267 6.42 5.04 -1.22
N MET A 268 5.53 5.58 -2.07
CA MET A 268 4.51 6.55 -1.67
C MET A 268 3.58 5.94 -0.61
N LEU A 269 3.00 4.76 -0.87
CA LEU A 269 2.11 4.09 0.08
C LEU A 269 2.77 3.80 1.43
N ASN A 270 4.03 3.34 1.41
CA ASN A 270 4.76 3.08 2.65
C ASN A 270 5.13 4.37 3.40
N THR A 271 5.47 5.45 2.68
CA THR A 271 5.75 6.76 3.27
C THR A 271 4.50 7.34 3.93
N GLU A 272 3.35 7.26 3.28
CA GLU A 272 2.06 7.72 3.83
C GLU A 272 1.66 6.94 5.09
N ASN A 273 1.84 5.61 5.08
CA ASN A 273 1.60 4.79 6.26
C ASN A 273 2.52 5.20 7.43
N LEU A 274 3.81 5.44 7.15
CA LEU A 274 4.76 5.89 8.15
C LEU A 274 4.41 7.29 8.70
N ALA A 275 4.06 8.23 7.82
CA ALA A 275 3.68 9.59 8.21
C ALA A 275 2.45 9.56 9.13
N SER A 276 1.42 8.79 8.75
CA SER A 276 0.21 8.61 9.56
C SER A 276 0.52 7.97 10.90
N TYR A 277 1.32 6.90 10.94
CA TYR A 277 1.78 6.29 12.18
C TYR A 277 2.45 7.30 13.12
N LEU A 278 3.35 8.15 12.60
CA LEU A 278 4.06 9.15 13.39
C LEU A 278 3.13 10.24 13.95
N ILE A 279 2.20 10.74 13.14
CA ILE A 279 1.22 11.76 13.57
C ILE A 279 0.34 11.21 14.70
N PHE A 280 -0.20 10.00 14.56
CA PHE A 280 -1.03 9.39 15.60
C PHE A 280 -0.24 9.00 16.84
N THR A 281 1.03 8.61 16.68
CA THR A 281 1.94 8.40 17.81
C THR A 281 2.20 9.71 18.56
N LEU A 282 2.34 10.84 17.86
CA LEU A 282 2.49 12.16 18.49
C LEU A 282 1.22 12.55 19.27
N ILE A 283 0.04 12.36 18.69
CA ILE A 283 -1.24 12.57 19.38
C ILE A 283 -1.33 11.70 20.64
N LEU A 284 -0.86 10.45 20.55
CA LEU A 284 -0.81 9.54 21.70
C LEU A 284 0.18 10.02 22.78
N ILE A 285 1.34 10.56 22.40
CA ILE A 285 2.28 11.18 23.36
C ILE A 285 1.61 12.34 24.10
N ILE A 286 0.84 13.17 23.39
CA ILE A 286 0.07 14.27 23.99
C ILE A 286 -0.95 13.72 25.00
N ALA A 287 -1.67 12.66 24.66
CA ALA A 287 -2.61 12.01 25.57
C ALA A 287 -1.93 11.44 26.83
N LEU A 288 -0.69 10.96 26.70
CA LEU A 288 0.08 10.42 27.83
C LEU A 288 0.60 11.49 28.79
N PHE A 289 0.72 12.76 28.38
CA PHE A 289 0.95 13.84 29.35
C PHE A 289 -0.21 13.99 30.34
N ASN A 290 -1.45 13.73 29.91
CA ASN A 290 -2.60 13.72 30.81
C ASN A 290 -2.52 12.58 31.82
N VAL A 291 -1.95 11.43 31.43
CA VAL A 291 -1.66 10.32 32.36
C VAL A 291 -0.62 10.72 33.39
N ILE A 292 0.46 11.41 32.98
CA ILE A 292 1.46 11.93 33.92
C ILE A 292 0.79 12.88 34.92
N GLY A 293 -0.04 13.80 34.46
CA GLY A 293 -0.78 14.73 35.32
C GLY A 293 -1.69 14.00 36.32
N ALA A 294 -2.46 13.02 35.87
CA ALA A 294 -3.32 12.21 36.73
C ALA A 294 -2.54 11.44 37.79
N LEU A 295 -1.40 10.83 37.41
CA LEU A 295 -0.55 10.09 38.34
C LEU A 295 0.10 11.02 39.39
N ILE A 296 0.57 12.19 38.99
CA ILE A 296 1.14 13.18 39.91
C ILE A 296 0.08 13.63 40.92
N MET A 297 -1.13 13.96 40.45
CA MET A 297 -2.23 14.34 41.32
C MET A 297 -2.57 13.21 42.32
N MET A 298 -2.53 11.96 41.87
CA MET A 298 -2.77 10.80 42.72
C MET A 298 -1.65 10.54 43.74
N ILE A 299 -0.39 10.78 43.38
CA ILE A 299 0.74 10.73 44.32
C ILE A 299 0.50 11.71 45.48
N PHE A 300 0.06 12.93 45.17
CA PHE A 300 -0.25 13.95 46.19
C PHE A 300 -1.47 13.57 47.05
N ASP A 301 -2.52 13.01 46.45
CA ASP A 301 -3.68 12.48 47.20
C ASP A 301 -3.30 11.42 48.22
N LYS A 302 -2.39 10.52 47.83
CA LYS A 302 -1.95 9.41 48.68
C LYS A 302 -0.75 9.74 49.57
N LYS A 303 -0.31 11.02 49.63
CA LYS A 303 0.90 11.43 50.37
C LYS A 303 0.97 10.86 51.79
N ASN A 304 -0.11 10.95 52.57
CA ASN A 304 -0.16 10.43 53.95
C ASN A 304 0.02 8.90 54.03
N ASN A 305 -0.55 8.16 53.07
CA ASN A 305 -0.35 6.72 52.97
C ASN A 305 1.10 6.39 52.60
N LEU A 306 1.73 7.20 51.74
CA LEU A 306 3.14 7.02 51.37
C LEU A 306 4.06 7.29 52.56
N LYS A 307 3.78 8.31 53.38
CA LYS A 307 4.52 8.57 54.64
C LYS A 307 4.42 7.38 55.60
N THR A 308 3.22 6.81 55.74
CA THR A 308 3.00 5.63 56.59
C THR A 308 3.82 4.45 56.11
N LEU A 309 3.81 4.15 54.79
CA LEU A 309 4.61 3.08 54.21
C LEU A 309 6.12 3.32 54.37
N TYR A 310 6.56 4.58 54.23
CA TYR A 310 7.96 4.98 54.41
C TYR A 310 8.41 4.78 55.86
N ASN A 311 7.61 5.23 56.83
CA ASN A 311 7.89 5.08 58.26
C ASN A 311 7.87 3.61 58.71
N LEU A 312 7.11 2.75 58.03
CA LEU A 312 7.11 1.30 58.22
C LEU A 312 8.32 0.58 57.57
N GLY A 313 9.22 1.32 56.91
CA GLY A 313 10.47 0.79 56.34
C GLY A 313 10.49 0.59 54.82
N THR A 314 9.44 1.02 54.09
CA THR A 314 9.44 0.93 52.62
C THR A 314 10.41 1.93 52.02
N THR A 315 11.29 1.49 51.13
CA THR A 315 12.25 2.39 50.50
C THR A 315 11.60 3.33 49.46
N VAL A 316 12.18 4.50 49.24
CA VAL A 316 11.72 5.44 48.19
C VAL A 316 11.70 4.78 46.80
N LYS A 317 12.64 3.85 46.52
CA LYS A 317 12.69 3.09 45.27
C LYS A 317 11.46 2.19 45.11
N GLU A 318 11.03 1.51 46.17
CA GLU A 318 9.83 0.67 46.15
C GLU A 318 8.56 1.50 46.02
N ILE A 319 8.48 2.65 46.70
CA ILE A 319 7.36 3.58 46.54
C ILE A 319 7.27 4.08 45.10
N ARG A 320 8.40 4.47 44.49
CA ARG A 320 8.43 4.84 43.05
C ARG A 320 7.93 3.69 42.17
N LYS A 321 8.36 2.46 42.43
CA LYS A 321 7.95 1.26 41.68
C LYS A 321 6.44 1.01 41.74
N ILE A 322 5.78 1.32 42.86
CA ILE A 322 4.31 1.25 42.97
C ILE A 322 3.65 2.14 41.89
N PHE A 323 4.06 3.41 41.80
CA PHE A 323 3.44 4.34 40.85
C PHE A 323 3.85 4.11 39.40
N VAL A 324 5.07 3.59 39.15
CA VAL A 324 5.44 3.11 37.80
C VAL A 324 4.52 1.98 37.36
N LEU A 325 4.31 0.98 38.22
CA LEU A 325 3.42 -0.14 37.91
C LEU A 325 1.97 0.31 37.79
N GLN A 326 1.53 1.27 38.61
CA GLN A 326 0.18 1.79 38.54
C GLN A 326 -0.10 2.52 37.23
N GLY A 327 0.79 3.42 36.82
CA GLY A 327 0.67 4.11 35.54
C GLY A 327 0.74 3.15 34.36
N PHE A 328 1.62 2.14 34.44
CA PHE A 328 1.71 1.10 33.42
C PHE A 328 0.41 0.31 33.31
N LEU A 329 -0.19 -0.09 34.44
CA LEU A 329 -1.47 -0.78 34.46
C LEU A 329 -2.61 0.10 33.94
N LEU A 330 -2.58 1.41 34.21
CA LEU A 330 -3.55 2.37 33.68
C LEU A 330 -3.48 2.45 32.15
N SER A 331 -2.27 2.63 31.60
CA SER A 331 -2.05 2.65 30.15
C SER A 331 -2.36 1.29 29.51
N PHE A 332 -2.02 0.19 30.18
CA PHE A 332 -2.33 -1.17 29.71
C PHE A 332 -3.83 -1.44 29.68
N PHE A 333 -4.58 -0.97 30.68
CA PHE A 333 -6.03 -1.07 30.66
C PHE A 333 -6.62 -0.25 29.50
N GLY A 334 -6.16 0.99 29.31
CA GLY A 334 -6.56 1.82 28.18
C GLY A 334 -6.24 1.20 26.83
N LEU A 335 -5.07 0.55 26.71
CA LEU A 335 -4.65 -0.21 25.53
C LEU A 335 -5.62 -1.36 25.22
N ILE A 336 -5.93 -2.21 26.20
CA ILE A 336 -6.80 -3.36 25.99
C ILE A 336 -8.20 -2.92 25.58
N VAL A 337 -8.79 -1.97 26.32
CA VAL A 337 -10.14 -1.46 26.00
C VAL A 337 -10.15 -0.76 24.65
N GLY A 338 -9.16 0.09 24.39
CA GLY A 338 -9.03 0.81 23.12
C GLY A 338 -8.88 -0.13 21.93
N LEU A 339 -8.02 -1.15 22.03
CA LEU A 339 -7.83 -2.15 20.97
C LEU A 339 -9.10 -2.97 20.74
N VAL A 340 -9.76 -3.46 21.79
CA VAL A 340 -11.00 -4.25 21.65
C VAL A 340 -12.07 -3.44 20.94
N LEU A 341 -12.27 -2.17 21.34
CA LEU A 341 -13.22 -1.28 20.68
C LEU A 341 -12.82 -0.99 19.23
N ALA A 342 -11.54 -0.74 18.96
CA ALA A 342 -11.05 -0.46 17.61
C ALA A 342 -11.22 -1.65 16.67
N ILE A 343 -10.89 -2.87 17.14
CA ILE A 343 -11.05 -4.11 16.39
C ILE A 343 -12.53 -4.36 16.10
N ALA A 344 -13.42 -4.13 17.09
CA ALA A 344 -14.85 -4.24 16.88
C ALA A 344 -15.34 -3.25 15.80
N LEU A 345 -14.89 -2.00 15.83
CA LEU A 345 -15.23 -1.00 14.81
C LEU A 345 -14.72 -1.37 13.42
N VAL A 346 -13.48 -1.85 13.30
CA VAL A 346 -12.91 -2.32 12.03
C VAL A 346 -13.73 -3.48 11.47
N PHE A 347 -14.08 -4.46 12.32
CA PHE A 347 -14.89 -5.60 11.88
C PHE A 347 -16.31 -5.21 11.45
N ILE A 348 -16.94 -4.28 12.19
CA ILE A 348 -18.24 -3.71 11.82
C ILE A 348 -18.14 -3.02 10.46
N GLN A 349 -17.09 -2.22 10.22
CA GLN A 349 -16.87 -1.55 8.94
C GLN A 349 -16.64 -2.55 7.80
N THR A 350 -15.84 -3.61 8.01
CA THR A 350 -15.62 -4.65 6.99
C THR A 350 -16.91 -5.39 6.64
N LYS A 351 -17.80 -5.63 7.61
CA LYS A 351 -19.03 -6.41 7.40
C LYS A 351 -20.20 -5.58 6.86
N PHE A 352 -20.37 -4.35 7.35
CA PHE A 352 -21.54 -3.52 7.06
C PHE A 352 -21.25 -2.33 6.13
N GLY A 353 -19.98 -1.97 5.92
CA GLY A 353 -19.62 -0.86 5.03
C GLY A 353 -20.25 0.47 5.44
N LEU A 354 -20.30 0.78 6.74
CA LEU A 354 -21.00 1.97 7.26
C LEU A 354 -20.48 3.27 6.67
N PHE A 355 -19.15 3.38 6.50
CA PHE A 355 -18.50 4.53 5.91
C PHE A 355 -18.23 4.26 4.43
N MET A 356 -18.95 4.97 3.57
CA MET A 356 -18.88 4.87 2.11
C MET A 356 -18.00 5.97 1.51
N ILE A 357 -17.11 5.62 0.57
CA ILE A 357 -16.36 6.58 -0.27
C ILE A 357 -17.26 7.05 -1.41
N THR A 358 -17.93 6.10 -2.05
CA THR A 358 -18.93 6.33 -3.10
C THR A 358 -20.20 5.55 -2.75
N PRO A 359 -21.35 5.83 -3.39
CA PRO A 359 -22.59 5.10 -3.12
C PRO A 359 -22.48 3.57 -3.27
N SER A 360 -21.47 3.08 -3.99
CA SER A 360 -21.22 1.65 -4.25
C SER A 360 -19.95 1.11 -3.60
N LEU A 361 -19.12 1.95 -2.95
CA LEU A 361 -17.81 1.54 -2.43
C LEU A 361 -17.60 2.00 -0.99
N ALA A 362 -17.53 1.05 -0.07
CA ALA A 362 -17.15 1.28 1.32
C ALA A 362 -15.66 1.65 1.44
N PHE A 363 -15.33 2.46 2.45
CA PHE A 363 -13.93 2.76 2.77
C PHE A 363 -13.22 1.46 3.20
N PRO A 364 -12.15 1.05 2.48
CA PRO A 364 -11.51 -0.23 2.73
C PRO A 364 -10.71 -0.16 4.03
N VAL A 365 -10.99 -1.10 4.93
CA VAL A 365 -10.24 -1.32 6.16
C VAL A 365 -9.82 -2.78 6.23
N GLU A 366 -8.60 -3.02 6.70
CA GLU A 366 -8.06 -4.37 6.81
C GLU A 366 -7.49 -4.60 8.21
N PHE A 367 -7.91 -5.70 8.82
CA PHE A 367 -7.33 -6.17 10.07
C PHE A 367 -6.01 -6.89 9.80
N GLN A 368 -4.91 -6.36 10.33
CA GLN A 368 -3.59 -6.98 10.26
C GLN A 368 -3.00 -7.16 11.65
N PHE A 369 -2.47 -8.36 11.93
CA PHE A 369 -1.82 -8.67 13.21
C PHE A 369 -0.59 -7.78 13.46
N GLU A 370 0.09 -7.37 12.39
CA GLU A 370 1.22 -6.44 12.44
C GLU A 370 0.80 -5.09 13.05
N ASN A 371 -0.37 -4.56 12.66
CA ASN A 371 -0.92 -3.33 13.23
C ASN A 371 -1.24 -3.47 14.71
N VAL A 372 -1.79 -4.63 15.14
CA VAL A 372 -2.03 -4.91 16.57
C VAL A 372 -0.71 -4.89 17.35
N ALA A 373 0.32 -5.54 16.82
CA ALA A 373 1.63 -5.59 17.47
C ALA A 373 2.26 -4.19 17.57
N ILE A 374 2.23 -3.40 16.49
CA ILE A 374 2.75 -2.02 16.48
C ILE A 374 2.06 -1.18 17.56
N VAL A 375 0.73 -1.16 17.58
CA VAL A 375 -0.05 -0.38 18.56
C VAL A 375 0.23 -0.85 19.99
N PHE A 376 0.25 -2.16 20.21
CA PHE A 376 0.53 -2.77 21.51
C PHE A 376 1.90 -2.34 22.05
N PHE A 377 2.97 -2.50 21.27
CA PHE A 377 4.31 -2.12 21.71
C PHE A 377 4.47 -0.61 21.89
N THR A 378 3.90 0.20 21.00
CA THR A 378 3.97 1.67 21.10
C THR A 378 3.35 2.17 22.40
N ILE A 379 2.15 1.69 22.77
CA ILE A 379 1.50 2.14 24.00
C ILE A 379 2.17 1.57 25.24
N LEU A 380 2.66 0.32 25.20
CA LEU A 380 3.42 -0.23 26.32
C LEU A 380 4.68 0.57 26.62
N ILE A 381 5.46 0.91 25.58
CA ILE A 381 6.70 1.68 25.71
C ILE A 381 6.40 3.08 26.23
N LEU A 382 5.48 3.79 25.57
CA LEU A 382 5.16 5.17 25.93
C LEU A 382 4.47 5.26 27.31
N GLY A 383 3.58 4.33 27.63
CA GLY A 383 2.92 4.23 28.93
C GLY A 383 3.91 3.96 30.06
N PHE A 384 4.90 3.08 29.84
CA PHE A 384 5.98 2.85 30.79
C PHE A 384 6.84 4.11 30.99
N ILE A 385 7.21 4.81 29.92
CA ILE A 385 7.97 6.07 29.98
C ILE A 385 7.20 7.13 30.76
N ALA A 386 5.92 7.33 30.44
CA ALA A 386 5.05 8.29 31.13
C ALA A 386 4.97 7.98 32.64
N SER A 387 4.78 6.71 32.99
CA SER A 387 4.72 6.27 34.39
C SER A 387 6.03 6.49 35.13
N LYS A 388 7.17 6.26 34.46
CA LYS A 388 8.50 6.53 35.00
C LYS A 388 8.71 8.02 35.28
N ILE A 389 8.33 8.89 34.33
CA ILE A 389 8.40 10.36 34.48
C ILE A 389 7.51 10.84 35.64
N ALA A 390 6.30 10.31 35.77
CA ALA A 390 5.43 10.67 36.89
C ALA A 390 6.05 10.24 38.24
N SER A 391 6.57 9.01 38.32
CA SER A 391 7.14 8.46 39.54
C SER A 391 8.40 9.19 40.02
N SER A 392 9.18 9.80 39.11
CA SER A 392 10.40 10.51 39.49
C SER A 392 10.13 11.76 40.32
N ARG A 393 8.88 12.24 40.35
CA ARG A 393 8.45 13.33 41.24
C ARG A 393 8.41 12.93 42.72
N ILE A 394 8.43 11.63 43.04
CA ILE A 394 8.45 11.15 44.44
C ILE A 394 9.87 11.34 45.00
N THR A 395 10.05 12.35 45.83
CA THR A 395 11.31 12.68 46.52
C THR A 395 11.19 12.40 48.01
N LYS A 396 12.34 12.22 48.69
CA LYS A 396 12.38 12.02 50.16
C LYS A 396 11.69 13.16 50.91
N GLU A 397 11.84 14.40 50.45
CA GLU A 397 11.14 15.60 50.98
C GLU A 397 9.60 15.54 50.90
N ILE A 398 9.03 14.74 49.99
CA ILE A 398 7.58 14.55 49.91
C ILE A 398 7.10 13.53 50.96
N LEU A 399 8.01 12.64 51.38
CA LEU A 399 7.74 11.53 52.28
C LEU A 399 8.06 11.87 53.74
N GLU A 400 8.98 12.81 53.98
CA GLU A 400 9.18 13.49 55.26
C GLU A 400 8.07 14.52 55.52
#